data_AF-A0A2E1PPY6-F1
#
_entry.id   AF-A0A2E1PPY6-F1
#
_cell.length_a   1.000
_cell.length_b   1.000
_cell.length_c   1.000
_cell.angle_alpha   90.00
_cell.angle_beta   90.00
_cell.angle_gamma   90.00
#
_symmetry.space_group_name_H-M   'P 1'
#
loop_
_entity.id
_entity.type
_entity.pdbx_description
1 polymer ?
#
loop_
_entity_poly.entity_id
_entity_poly.type
_entity_poly.pdbx_seq_one_letter_code
_entity_poly.pdbx_strand_id
1 'polypeptide(L)'
;FKIKKSHNSSIHLLIAVVGIIFASMSIAQGTAESINQYLEEIDLVEANEGSYSSQLSDLLMSLGNSYQANSDFENANLVYQRGMQIEKINYGLFSLSQTPYLRAIAESHRAMNDWEQSQKAIDQYYLVNEKVYGQRDVRMLPVIESLINWHTESYNMRDPRDSFPNLTSLEILARKLHVILDESADLGDPSTPKKYRQIGRIQYMLARHIKDYGLPQEGGMSITTDRYATERNSPISSHNYYSRGSAALQKVVKATMEQSPSVMMDQIEAVANLGDWYLIFGQVGSATKAYSLADELISVSSEPELIRNNIFGMGKIINFDEPSKDGFLNDDRDFNLIDVSMTISRSGSALDIEIDKEKNDLTDDDERVLRKYFKKRRFRPSFSDGKTRSMQLILPYYLPKVEA
;
A
#
# COMPACT_ATOMS: atom_id res chain seq x y z
N PHE A 1 49.25 37.40 0.32
CA PHE A 1 48.38 37.08 -0.82
C PHE A 1 47.87 35.64 -0.70
N LYS A 2 46.60 35.44 -0.36
CA LYS A 2 45.93 34.14 -0.52
C LYS A 2 44.50 34.45 -0.99
N ILE A 3 44.28 34.22 -2.27
CA ILE A 3 43.00 34.48 -2.96
C ILE A 3 41.99 33.44 -2.49
N LYS A 4 40.81 33.94 -2.07
CA LYS A 4 39.67 33.18 -1.58
C LYS A 4 39.04 32.42 -2.75
N LYS A 5 39.14 31.09 -2.73
CA LYS A 5 38.60 30.17 -3.74
C LYS A 5 37.12 29.90 -3.44
N SER A 6 36.21 30.81 -3.80
CA SER A 6 34.75 30.61 -3.66
C SER A 6 34.01 30.63 -5.01
N HIS A 7 34.62 30.09 -6.07
CA HIS A 7 34.05 30.09 -7.42
C HIS A 7 33.59 28.71 -7.93
N ASN A 8 33.86 27.60 -7.22
CA ASN A 8 33.58 26.26 -7.78
C ASN A 8 32.19 25.71 -7.47
N SER A 9 31.54 26.09 -6.35
CA SER A 9 30.25 25.49 -5.96
C SER A 9 29.10 25.94 -6.88
N SER A 10 29.08 27.21 -7.28
CA SER A 10 28.04 27.77 -8.16
C SER A 10 28.14 27.25 -9.59
N ILE A 11 29.35 26.92 -10.07
CA ILE A 11 29.58 26.40 -11.43
C ILE A 11 29.12 24.95 -11.53
N HIS A 12 29.35 24.11 -10.51
CA HIS A 12 28.87 22.73 -10.50
C HIS A 12 27.34 22.65 -10.43
N LEU A 13 26.69 23.54 -9.66
CA LEU A 13 25.22 23.63 -9.61
C LEU A 13 24.64 24.07 -10.97
N LEU A 14 25.27 25.04 -11.63
CA LEU A 14 24.81 25.55 -12.93
C LEU A 14 24.98 24.51 -14.05
N ILE A 15 26.08 23.75 -14.04
CA ILE A 15 26.32 22.65 -15.00
C ILE A 15 25.33 21.51 -14.79
N ALA A 16 24.99 21.16 -13.54
CA ALA A 16 24.00 20.13 -13.25
C ALA A 16 22.58 20.55 -13.70
N VAL A 17 22.19 21.80 -13.46
CA VAL A 17 20.89 22.34 -13.92
C VAL A 17 20.82 22.39 -15.45
N VAL A 18 21.88 22.84 -16.12
CA VAL A 18 21.96 22.86 -17.59
C VAL A 18 21.93 21.45 -18.17
N GLY A 19 22.63 20.48 -17.57
CA GLY A 19 22.60 19.08 -17.99
C GLY A 19 21.22 18.43 -17.86
N ILE A 20 20.48 18.74 -16.79
CA ILE A 20 19.08 18.32 -16.63
C ILE A 20 18.20 18.94 -17.71
N ILE A 21 18.34 20.23 -17.99
CA ILE A 21 17.57 20.93 -19.03
C ILE A 21 17.83 20.33 -20.42
N PHE A 22 19.09 20.02 -20.78
CA PHE A 22 19.42 19.39 -22.06
C PHE A 22 18.91 17.95 -22.17
N ALA A 23 18.95 17.17 -21.10
CA ALA A 23 18.38 15.83 -21.06
C ALA A 23 16.85 15.88 -21.22
N SER A 24 16.17 16.78 -20.50
CA SER A 24 14.74 17.02 -20.63
C SER A 24 14.36 17.46 -22.04
N MET A 25 15.15 18.34 -22.65
CA MET A 25 14.90 18.85 -24.00
C MET A 25 15.12 17.78 -25.08
N SER A 26 16.11 16.89 -24.91
CA SER A 26 16.34 15.76 -25.82
C SER A 26 15.25 14.69 -25.70
N ILE A 27 14.75 14.43 -24.49
CA ILE A 27 13.60 13.54 -24.23
C ILE A 27 12.32 14.14 -24.83
N ALA A 28 12.07 15.43 -24.63
CA ALA A 28 10.93 16.15 -25.20
C ALA A 28 10.97 16.20 -26.74
N GLN A 29 12.16 16.26 -27.34
CA GLN A 29 12.31 16.25 -28.79
C GLN A 29 12.07 14.84 -29.38
N GLY A 30 12.62 13.79 -28.75
CA GLY A 30 12.39 12.40 -29.20
C GLY A 30 10.93 11.93 -29.03
N THR A 31 10.21 12.46 -28.05
CA THR A 31 8.76 12.18 -27.86
C THR A 31 7.87 12.97 -28.81
N ALA A 32 8.22 14.21 -29.17
CA ALA A 32 7.50 14.97 -30.19
C ALA A 32 7.64 14.34 -31.59
N GLU A 33 8.83 13.83 -31.91
CA GLU A 33 9.07 13.10 -33.16
C GLU A 33 8.27 11.79 -33.23
N SER A 34 8.14 11.07 -32.10
CA SER A 34 7.34 9.83 -32.05
C SER A 34 5.82 10.09 -32.17
N ILE A 35 5.30 11.20 -31.64
CA ILE A 35 3.87 11.57 -31.79
C ILE A 35 3.50 11.76 -33.26
N ASN A 36 4.31 12.51 -34.02
CA ASN A 36 4.02 12.76 -35.44
C ASN A 36 4.05 11.47 -36.27
N GLN A 37 5.01 10.58 -35.98
CA GLN A 37 5.09 9.27 -36.64
C GLN A 37 3.81 8.44 -36.40
N TYR A 38 3.33 8.38 -35.16
CA TYR A 38 2.09 7.65 -34.87
C TYR A 38 0.86 8.28 -35.55
N LEU A 39 0.78 9.61 -35.64
CA LEU A 39 -0.32 10.28 -36.35
C LEU A 39 -0.32 9.93 -37.84
N GLU A 40 0.84 9.95 -38.50
CA GLU A 40 0.97 9.56 -39.91
C GLU A 40 0.61 8.09 -40.14
N GLU A 41 1.06 7.19 -39.27
CA GLU A 41 0.71 5.76 -39.36
C GLU A 41 -0.79 5.52 -39.16
N ILE A 42 -1.41 6.22 -38.20
CA ILE A 42 -2.86 6.16 -37.97
C ILE A 42 -3.62 6.64 -39.20
N ASP A 43 -3.24 7.78 -39.80
CA ASP A 43 -3.88 8.31 -41.01
C ASP A 43 -3.78 7.31 -42.18
N LEU A 44 -2.64 6.64 -42.33
CA LEU A 44 -2.45 5.59 -43.35
C LEU A 44 -3.36 4.38 -43.11
N VAL A 45 -3.46 3.89 -41.88
CA VAL A 45 -4.34 2.75 -41.55
C VAL A 45 -5.80 3.14 -41.76
N GLU A 46 -6.21 4.33 -41.34
CA GLU A 46 -7.57 4.82 -41.53
C GLU A 46 -7.95 4.95 -43.01
N ALA A 47 -7.03 5.44 -43.84
CA ALA A 47 -7.25 5.56 -45.28
C ALA A 47 -7.38 4.20 -45.99
N ASN A 48 -6.64 3.18 -45.51
CA ASN A 48 -6.59 1.86 -46.15
C ASN A 48 -7.65 0.88 -45.62
N GLU A 49 -7.98 0.95 -44.33
CA GLU A 49 -8.80 -0.05 -43.63
C GLU A 49 -10.04 0.52 -42.94
N GLY A 50 -10.16 1.85 -42.86
CA GLY A 50 -11.29 2.55 -42.26
C GLY A 50 -11.11 2.92 -40.79
N SER A 51 -11.90 3.89 -40.32
CA SER A 51 -11.75 4.57 -39.03
C SER A 51 -12.01 3.73 -37.77
N TYR A 52 -12.42 2.46 -37.93
CA TYR A 52 -12.66 1.53 -36.84
C TYR A 52 -11.86 0.22 -37.00
N SER A 53 -10.84 0.21 -37.87
CA SER A 53 -9.96 -0.96 -38.01
C SER A 53 -9.36 -1.35 -36.66
N SER A 54 -9.33 -2.65 -36.37
CA SER A 54 -8.69 -3.19 -35.17
C SER A 54 -7.18 -2.92 -35.14
N GLN A 55 -6.55 -2.66 -36.30
CA GLN A 55 -5.12 -2.32 -36.38
C GLN A 55 -4.79 -0.97 -35.73
N LEU A 56 -5.78 -0.10 -35.56
CA LEU A 56 -5.60 1.21 -34.91
C LEU A 56 -5.36 1.10 -33.41
N SER A 57 -5.68 -0.02 -32.77
CA SER A 57 -5.62 -0.13 -31.32
C SER A 57 -4.21 0.11 -30.77
N ASP A 58 -3.23 -0.69 -31.18
CA ASP A 58 -1.87 -0.58 -30.65
C ASP A 58 -1.23 0.78 -30.98
N LEU A 59 -1.57 1.36 -32.14
CA LEU A 59 -1.14 2.70 -32.54
C LEU A 59 -1.72 3.78 -31.63
N LEU A 60 -3.03 3.73 -31.35
CA LEU A 60 -3.69 4.69 -30.45
C LEU A 60 -3.20 4.53 -29.01
N MET A 61 -3.00 3.31 -28.53
CA MET A 61 -2.38 3.08 -27.23
C MET A 61 -0.98 3.73 -27.15
N SER A 62 -0.15 3.52 -28.17
CA SER A 62 1.21 4.06 -28.20
C SER A 62 1.24 5.59 -28.31
N LEU A 63 0.38 6.17 -29.14
CA LEU A 63 0.20 7.62 -29.24
C LEU A 63 -0.25 8.23 -27.90
N GLY A 64 -1.24 7.60 -27.24
CA GLY A 64 -1.68 8.02 -25.91
C GLY A 64 -0.55 7.97 -24.88
N ASN A 65 0.27 6.93 -24.90
CA ASN A 65 1.44 6.81 -24.03
C ASN A 65 2.48 7.92 -24.29
N SER A 66 2.69 8.30 -25.55
CA SER A 66 3.58 9.43 -25.90
C SER A 66 3.03 10.76 -25.39
N TYR A 67 1.72 11.02 -25.53
CA TYR A 67 1.09 12.21 -24.93
C TYR A 67 1.20 12.21 -23.41
N GLN A 68 0.95 11.07 -22.75
CA GLN A 68 1.09 10.89 -21.31
C GLN A 68 2.53 11.18 -20.83
N ALA A 69 3.54 10.68 -21.55
CA ALA A 69 4.95 10.93 -21.25
C ALA A 69 5.32 12.42 -21.38
N ASN A 70 4.64 13.14 -22.27
CA ASN A 70 4.76 14.59 -22.45
C ASN A 70 3.90 15.42 -21.50
N SER A 71 3.24 14.79 -20.53
CA SER A 71 2.29 15.43 -19.61
C SER A 71 1.11 16.13 -20.32
N ASP A 72 0.84 15.77 -21.57
CA ASP A 72 -0.33 16.20 -22.32
C ASP A 72 -1.48 15.22 -22.04
N PHE A 73 -1.98 15.29 -20.81
CA PHE A 73 -2.93 14.33 -20.29
C PHE A 73 -4.30 14.43 -20.97
N GLU A 74 -4.70 15.62 -21.40
CA GLU A 74 -5.94 15.85 -22.13
C GLU A 74 -5.94 15.11 -23.48
N ASN A 75 -4.88 15.27 -24.30
CA ASN A 75 -4.79 14.55 -25.57
C ASN A 75 -4.59 13.05 -25.36
N ALA A 76 -3.81 12.64 -24.36
CA ALA A 76 -3.66 11.23 -24.01
C ALA A 76 -5.03 10.57 -23.75
N ASN A 77 -5.88 11.21 -22.94
CA ASN A 77 -7.22 10.73 -22.64
C ASN A 77 -8.12 10.62 -23.87
N LEU A 78 -8.10 11.61 -24.77
CA LEU A 78 -8.89 11.56 -26.00
C LEU A 78 -8.50 10.36 -26.87
N VAL A 79 -7.19 10.13 -27.02
CA VAL A 79 -6.65 9.02 -27.81
C VAL A 79 -6.96 7.66 -27.15
N TYR A 80 -6.80 7.53 -25.83
CA TYR A 80 -7.15 6.30 -25.12
C TYR A 80 -8.65 5.99 -25.23
N GLN A 81 -9.51 6.99 -25.11
CA GLN A 81 -10.96 6.81 -25.27
C GLN A 81 -11.31 6.35 -26.70
N ARG A 82 -10.62 6.88 -27.71
CA ARG A 82 -10.78 6.45 -29.10
C ARG A 82 -10.37 4.99 -29.29
N GLY A 83 -9.19 4.60 -28.81
CA GLY A 83 -8.72 3.22 -28.89
C GLY A 83 -9.65 2.26 -28.16
N MET A 84 -10.11 2.62 -26.95
CA MET A 84 -11.10 1.85 -26.19
C MET A 84 -12.43 1.69 -26.96
N GLN A 85 -12.87 2.73 -27.70
CA GLN A 85 -14.10 2.65 -28.49
C GLN A 85 -13.94 1.68 -29.68
N ILE A 86 -12.77 1.64 -30.32
CA ILE A 86 -12.46 0.67 -31.38
C ILE A 86 -12.52 -0.76 -30.81
N GLU A 87 -11.95 -0.98 -29.63
CA GLU A 87 -12.04 -2.27 -28.93
C GLU A 87 -13.49 -2.69 -28.63
N LYS A 88 -14.33 -1.75 -28.17
CA LYS A 88 -15.77 -2.00 -27.93
C LYS A 88 -16.51 -2.40 -29.20
N ILE A 89 -16.21 -1.73 -30.31
CA ILE A 89 -16.88 -1.98 -31.60
C ILE A 89 -16.48 -3.35 -32.15
N ASN A 90 -15.20 -3.70 -32.08
CA ASN A 90 -14.69 -4.93 -32.69
C ASN A 90 -14.93 -6.18 -31.85
N TYR A 91 -14.87 -6.06 -30.51
CA TYR A 91 -14.89 -7.23 -29.61
C TYR A 91 -16.02 -7.20 -28.58
N GLY A 92 -16.86 -6.16 -28.59
CA GLY A 92 -18.04 -6.03 -27.75
C GLY A 92 -17.84 -5.20 -26.48
N LEU A 93 -18.97 -4.79 -25.88
CA LEU A 93 -19.03 -3.80 -24.80
C LEU A 93 -18.22 -4.18 -23.55
N PHE A 94 -18.13 -5.47 -23.23
CA PHE A 94 -17.39 -5.98 -22.06
C PHE A 94 -16.13 -6.77 -22.45
N SER A 95 -15.52 -6.45 -23.59
CA SER A 95 -14.25 -7.08 -23.98
C SER A 95 -13.11 -6.70 -23.02
N LEU A 96 -12.30 -7.68 -22.64
CA LEU A 96 -11.09 -7.48 -21.84
C LEU A 96 -10.03 -6.63 -22.55
N SER A 97 -10.07 -6.55 -23.88
CA SER A 97 -9.14 -5.74 -24.68
C SER A 97 -9.23 -4.23 -24.39
N GLN A 98 -10.32 -3.78 -23.76
CA GLN A 98 -10.48 -2.41 -23.28
C GLN A 98 -9.71 -2.12 -21.98
N THR A 99 -9.31 -3.14 -21.24
CA THR A 99 -8.77 -2.97 -19.88
C THR A 99 -7.45 -2.19 -19.82
N PRO A 100 -6.51 -2.28 -20.78
CA PRO A 100 -5.34 -1.43 -20.81
C PRO A 100 -5.69 0.06 -20.94
N TYR A 101 -6.68 0.39 -21.79
CA TYR A 101 -7.14 1.77 -21.98
C TYR A 101 -7.81 2.32 -20.73
N LEU A 102 -8.67 1.55 -20.07
CA LEU A 102 -9.32 1.98 -18.83
C LEU A 102 -8.28 2.31 -17.74
N ARG A 103 -7.20 1.53 -17.65
CA ARG A 103 -6.09 1.83 -16.73
C ARG A 103 -5.33 3.09 -17.13
N ALA A 104 -5.06 3.27 -18.42
CA ALA A 104 -4.35 4.45 -18.92
C ALA A 104 -5.17 5.74 -18.70
N ILE A 105 -6.48 5.69 -18.93
CA ILE A 105 -7.42 6.78 -18.63
C ILE A 105 -7.43 7.09 -17.13
N ALA A 106 -7.49 6.05 -16.29
CA ALA A 106 -7.43 6.22 -14.83
C ALA A 106 -6.14 6.91 -14.38
N GLU A 107 -5.00 6.53 -14.96
CA GLU A 107 -3.68 7.13 -14.68
C GLU A 107 -3.58 8.57 -15.14
N SER A 108 -4.08 8.86 -16.35
CA SER A 108 -4.09 10.21 -16.89
C SER A 108 -4.91 11.15 -15.99
N HIS A 109 -6.13 10.77 -15.62
CA HIS A 109 -6.95 11.55 -14.68
C HIS A 109 -6.31 11.66 -13.29
N ARG A 110 -5.63 10.61 -12.80
CA ARG A 110 -4.86 10.66 -11.55
C ARG A 110 -3.77 11.73 -11.62
N ALA A 111 -3.02 11.78 -12.73
CA ALA A 111 -1.97 12.79 -12.95
C ALA A 111 -2.51 14.23 -12.99
N MET A 112 -3.77 14.41 -13.43
CA MET A 112 -4.49 15.69 -13.40
C MET A 112 -5.14 16.02 -12.04
N ASN A 113 -5.01 15.16 -11.02
CA ASN A 113 -5.77 15.23 -9.76
C ASN A 113 -7.30 15.13 -9.92
N ASP A 114 -7.77 14.62 -11.06
CA ASP A 114 -9.19 14.33 -11.32
C ASP A 114 -9.56 12.94 -10.78
N TRP A 115 -9.60 12.85 -9.46
CA TRP A 115 -9.87 11.60 -8.75
C TRP A 115 -11.24 11.00 -9.06
N GLU A 116 -12.23 11.82 -9.42
CA GLU A 116 -13.57 11.34 -9.76
C GLU A 116 -13.57 10.57 -11.08
N GLN A 117 -12.99 11.13 -12.14
CA GLN A 117 -12.93 10.44 -13.43
C GLN A 117 -11.96 9.26 -13.39
N SER A 118 -10.86 9.39 -12.63
CA SER A 118 -9.95 8.29 -12.36
C SER A 118 -10.70 7.10 -11.73
N GLN A 119 -11.52 7.37 -10.70
CA GLN A 119 -12.34 6.34 -10.06
C GLN A 119 -13.36 5.71 -11.02
N LYS A 120 -14.03 6.51 -11.87
CA LYS A 120 -14.98 5.99 -12.87
C LYS A 120 -14.32 5.00 -13.83
N ALA A 121 -13.11 5.30 -14.30
CA ALA A 121 -12.37 4.41 -15.20
C ALA A 121 -12.01 3.07 -14.49
N ILE A 122 -11.64 3.15 -13.21
CA ILE A 122 -11.35 1.97 -12.37
C ILE A 122 -12.59 1.12 -12.08
N ASP A 123 -13.73 1.76 -11.81
CA ASP A 123 -15.00 1.06 -11.63
C ASP A 123 -15.41 0.32 -12.91
N GLN A 124 -15.20 0.94 -14.08
CA GLN A 124 -15.42 0.28 -15.38
C GLN A 124 -14.43 -0.86 -15.61
N TYR A 125 -13.16 -0.71 -15.24
CA TYR A 125 -12.16 -1.79 -15.31
C TYR A 125 -12.61 -3.01 -14.49
N TYR A 126 -13.10 -2.79 -13.27
CA TYR A 126 -13.66 -3.87 -12.45
C TYR A 126 -14.88 -4.50 -13.12
N LEU A 127 -15.83 -3.69 -13.60
CA LEU A 127 -17.07 -4.15 -14.22
C LEU A 127 -16.82 -5.02 -15.46
N VAL A 128 -15.88 -4.62 -16.34
CA VAL A 128 -15.52 -5.40 -17.54
C VAL A 128 -15.02 -6.78 -17.14
N ASN A 129 -14.09 -6.87 -16.20
CA ASN A 129 -13.57 -8.16 -15.71
C ASN A 129 -14.66 -8.99 -15.03
N GLU A 130 -15.52 -8.36 -14.21
CA GLU A 130 -16.61 -9.03 -13.52
C GLU A 130 -17.62 -9.64 -14.51
N LYS A 131 -17.95 -8.93 -15.61
CA LYS A 131 -18.88 -9.44 -16.63
C LYS A 131 -18.32 -10.61 -17.41
N VAL A 132 -17.00 -10.68 -17.58
CA VAL A 132 -16.33 -11.75 -18.31
C VAL A 132 -16.12 -13.00 -17.45
N TYR A 133 -15.69 -12.83 -16.20
CA TYR A 133 -15.34 -13.96 -15.33
C TYR A 133 -16.45 -14.34 -14.35
N GLY A 134 -17.23 -13.37 -13.85
CA GLY A 134 -18.14 -13.52 -12.71
C GLY A 134 -17.51 -13.08 -11.39
N GLN A 135 -18.34 -12.61 -10.45
CA GLN A 135 -17.89 -11.96 -9.20
C GLN A 135 -17.00 -12.82 -8.29
N ARG A 136 -17.13 -14.14 -8.33
CA ARG A 136 -16.44 -15.08 -7.43
C ARG A 136 -15.45 -16.00 -8.14
N ASP A 137 -15.26 -15.80 -9.44
CA ASP A 137 -14.34 -16.63 -10.21
C ASP A 137 -12.88 -16.37 -9.79
N VAL A 138 -12.07 -17.42 -9.69
CA VAL A 138 -10.65 -17.32 -9.30
C VAL A 138 -9.84 -16.39 -10.21
N ARG A 139 -10.27 -16.21 -11.47
CA ARG A 139 -9.65 -15.28 -12.43
C ARG A 139 -9.83 -13.81 -12.04
N MET A 140 -10.72 -13.50 -11.09
CA MET A 140 -10.84 -12.17 -10.49
C MET A 140 -9.74 -11.86 -9.47
N LEU A 141 -9.00 -12.85 -8.95
CA LEU A 141 -7.92 -12.60 -7.99
C LEU A 141 -6.88 -11.59 -8.47
N PRO A 142 -6.22 -11.76 -9.65
CA PRO A 142 -5.24 -10.78 -10.12
C PRO A 142 -5.85 -9.40 -10.40
N VAL A 143 -7.13 -9.34 -10.79
CA VAL A 143 -7.86 -8.08 -11.01
C VAL A 143 -8.04 -7.35 -9.68
N ILE A 144 -8.49 -8.05 -8.64
CA ILE A 144 -8.69 -7.50 -7.29
C ILE A 144 -7.35 -7.08 -6.68
N GLU A 145 -6.29 -7.88 -6.83
CA GLU A 145 -4.95 -7.54 -6.35
C GLU A 145 -4.42 -6.26 -7.04
N SER A 146 -4.61 -6.13 -8.36
CA SER A 146 -4.26 -4.90 -9.08
C SER A 146 -5.04 -3.68 -8.57
N LEU A 147 -6.32 -3.84 -8.26
CA LEU A 147 -7.16 -2.77 -7.73
C LEU A 147 -6.79 -2.40 -6.29
N ILE A 148 -6.42 -3.37 -5.45
CA ILE A 148 -5.89 -3.11 -4.11
C ILE A 148 -4.64 -2.23 -4.23
N ASN A 149 -3.70 -2.60 -5.10
CA ASN A 149 -2.49 -1.80 -5.32
C ASN A 149 -2.84 -0.37 -5.78
N TRP A 150 -3.73 -0.24 -6.76
CA TRP A 150 -4.20 1.05 -7.26
C TRP A 150 -4.75 1.96 -6.14
N HIS A 151 -5.65 1.42 -5.31
CA HIS A 151 -6.24 2.20 -4.23
C HIS A 151 -5.27 2.47 -3.09
N THR A 152 -4.33 1.57 -2.79
CA THR A 152 -3.27 1.81 -1.82
C THR A 152 -2.33 2.94 -2.28
N GLU A 153 -1.91 2.93 -3.55
CA GLU A 153 -1.10 4.02 -4.11
C GLU A 153 -1.86 5.35 -4.08
N SER A 154 -3.10 5.35 -4.57
CA SER A 154 -3.95 6.54 -4.58
C SER A 154 -4.23 7.07 -3.17
N TYR A 155 -4.35 6.19 -2.17
CA TYR A 155 -4.47 6.58 -0.77
C TYR A 155 -3.22 7.31 -0.26
N ASN A 156 -2.03 6.83 -0.64
CA ASN A 156 -0.74 7.41 -0.23
C ASN A 156 -0.40 8.73 -0.96
N MET A 157 -1.00 8.98 -2.13
CA MET A 157 -0.78 10.20 -2.92
C MET A 157 -1.65 11.39 -2.48
N ARG A 158 -2.73 11.13 -1.73
CA ARG A 158 -3.76 12.13 -1.40
C ARG A 158 -3.65 12.60 0.04
N ASP A 159 -4.20 13.78 0.32
CA ASP A 159 -4.41 14.20 1.71
C ASP A 159 -5.26 13.14 2.44
N PRO A 160 -4.89 12.74 3.67
CA PRO A 160 -5.65 11.76 4.44
C PRO A 160 -7.15 12.09 4.55
N ARG A 161 -7.55 13.36 4.58
CA ARG A 161 -8.97 13.73 4.68
C ARG A 161 -9.76 13.42 3.41
N ASP A 162 -9.10 13.43 2.27
CA ASP A 162 -9.71 13.19 0.95
C ASP A 162 -9.57 11.73 0.48
N SER A 163 -8.73 10.93 1.16
CA SER A 163 -8.36 9.58 0.75
C SER A 163 -9.25 8.48 1.32
N PHE A 164 -10.21 8.82 2.18
CA PHE A 164 -11.15 7.84 2.76
C PHE A 164 -11.96 7.02 1.73
N PRO A 165 -12.36 7.55 0.54
CA PRO A 165 -12.98 6.73 -0.51
C PRO A 165 -12.08 5.59 -1.00
N ASN A 166 -10.75 5.77 -1.02
CA ASN A 166 -9.81 4.71 -1.36
C ASN A 166 -9.81 3.60 -0.30
N LEU A 167 -9.90 3.95 0.98
CA LEU A 167 -10.03 2.96 2.07
C LEU A 167 -11.35 2.19 2.00
N THR A 168 -12.43 2.87 1.64
CA THR A 168 -13.74 2.22 1.43
C THR A 168 -13.67 1.21 0.29
N SER A 169 -13.03 1.57 -0.82
CA SER A 169 -12.80 0.69 -1.96
C SER A 169 -11.91 -0.50 -1.61
N LEU A 170 -10.82 -0.25 -0.86
CA LEU A 170 -9.94 -1.31 -0.34
C LEU A 170 -10.70 -2.31 0.52
N GLU A 171 -11.60 -1.86 1.39
CA GLU A 171 -12.40 -2.79 2.20
C GLU A 171 -13.37 -3.64 1.37
N ILE A 172 -14.02 -3.03 0.36
CA ILE A 172 -14.87 -3.79 -0.55
C ILE A 172 -14.05 -4.87 -1.27
N LEU A 173 -12.86 -4.53 -1.75
CA LEU A 173 -11.94 -5.45 -2.42
C LEU A 173 -11.41 -6.53 -1.48
N ALA A 174 -11.05 -6.20 -0.24
CA ALA A 174 -10.59 -7.15 0.77
C ALA A 174 -11.65 -8.21 1.08
N ARG A 175 -12.93 -7.81 1.15
CA ARG A 175 -14.04 -8.75 1.30
C ARG A 175 -14.21 -9.67 0.09
N LYS A 176 -14.12 -9.12 -1.13
CA LYS A 176 -14.22 -9.92 -2.36
C LYS A 176 -13.06 -10.92 -2.46
N LEU A 177 -11.85 -10.45 -2.17
CA LEU A 177 -10.64 -11.29 -2.07
C LEU A 177 -10.85 -12.41 -1.05
N HIS A 178 -11.34 -12.10 0.15
CA HIS A 178 -11.60 -13.11 1.18
C HIS A 178 -12.58 -14.19 0.69
N VAL A 179 -13.69 -13.80 0.06
CA VAL A 179 -14.70 -14.75 -0.43
C VAL A 179 -14.11 -15.70 -1.48
N ILE A 180 -13.39 -15.17 -2.47
CA ILE A 180 -12.79 -16.01 -3.51
C ILE A 180 -11.76 -16.96 -2.90
N LEU A 181 -10.89 -16.47 -2.01
CA LEU A 181 -9.90 -17.32 -1.34
C LEU A 181 -10.54 -18.41 -0.48
N ASP A 182 -11.64 -18.12 0.22
CA ASP A 182 -12.33 -19.12 1.03
C ASP A 182 -12.95 -20.25 0.19
N GLU A 183 -13.35 -19.95 -1.05
CA GLU A 183 -13.94 -20.91 -1.98
C GLU A 183 -12.89 -21.65 -2.81
N SER A 184 -11.72 -21.04 -3.08
CA SER A 184 -10.78 -21.56 -4.09
C SER A 184 -9.32 -21.76 -3.64
N ALA A 185 -8.90 -21.23 -2.49
CA ALA A 185 -7.49 -21.25 -2.11
C ALA A 185 -7.06 -22.64 -1.59
N ASP A 186 -5.91 -23.11 -2.08
CA ASP A 186 -5.18 -24.21 -1.44
C ASP A 186 -4.43 -23.65 -0.23
N LEU A 187 -4.73 -24.15 0.96
CA LEU A 187 -4.07 -23.72 2.19
C LEU A 187 -2.62 -24.23 2.27
N GLY A 188 -2.27 -25.29 1.54
CA GLY A 188 -0.91 -25.78 1.41
C GLY A 188 -0.03 -24.93 0.48
N ASP A 189 -0.61 -24.06 -0.33
CA ASP A 189 0.13 -23.16 -1.23
C ASP A 189 0.95 -22.13 -0.42
N PRO A 190 2.29 -22.05 -0.61
CA PRO A 190 3.15 -21.03 -0.02
C PRO A 190 2.68 -19.58 -0.24
N SER A 191 1.92 -19.30 -1.29
CA SER A 191 1.39 -17.98 -1.61
C SER A 191 0.17 -17.57 -0.76
N THR A 192 -0.59 -18.54 -0.25
CA THR A 192 -1.88 -18.29 0.44
C THR A 192 -1.75 -17.42 1.69
N PRO A 193 -0.76 -17.61 2.60
CA PRO A 193 -0.56 -16.71 3.73
C PRO A 193 -0.34 -15.24 3.31
N LYS A 194 0.31 -14.98 2.17
CA LYS A 194 0.54 -13.61 1.69
C LYS A 194 -0.78 -12.93 1.32
N LYS A 195 -1.68 -13.66 0.67
CA LYS A 195 -3.01 -13.16 0.24
C LYS A 195 -3.89 -12.82 1.45
N TYR A 196 -3.95 -13.68 2.46
CA TYR A 196 -4.67 -13.37 3.70
C TYR A 196 -4.01 -12.26 4.54
N ARG A 197 -2.68 -12.15 4.54
CA ARG A 197 -1.98 -11.00 5.16
C ARG A 197 -2.39 -9.68 4.52
N GLN A 198 -2.58 -9.64 3.20
CA GLN A 198 -3.04 -8.43 2.50
C GLN A 198 -4.42 -7.97 2.99
N ILE A 199 -5.34 -8.89 3.27
CA ILE A 199 -6.64 -8.57 3.88
C ILE A 199 -6.43 -7.95 5.28
N GLY A 200 -5.61 -8.58 6.12
CA GLY A 200 -5.27 -8.06 7.46
C GLY A 200 -4.66 -6.66 7.43
N ARG A 201 -3.76 -6.41 6.47
CA ARG A 201 -3.16 -5.08 6.22
C ARG A 201 -4.23 -4.04 5.91
N ILE A 202 -5.16 -4.31 5.00
CA ILE A 202 -6.23 -3.37 4.65
C ILE A 202 -7.07 -3.00 5.88
N GLN A 203 -7.39 -3.99 6.73
CA GLN A 203 -8.12 -3.73 7.97
C GLN A 203 -7.32 -2.87 8.95
N TYR A 204 -6.00 -3.09 9.03
CA TYR A 204 -5.12 -2.26 9.85
C TYR A 204 -5.04 -0.82 9.32
N MET A 205 -4.88 -0.63 8.01
CA MET A 205 -4.88 0.69 7.37
C MET A 205 -6.15 1.47 7.71
N LEU A 206 -7.33 0.82 7.61
CA LEU A 206 -8.61 1.41 7.97
C LEU A 206 -8.67 1.80 9.45
N ALA A 207 -8.27 0.89 10.35
CA ALA A 207 -8.27 1.13 11.79
C ALA A 207 -7.34 2.30 12.18
N ARG A 208 -6.13 2.35 11.59
CA ARG A 208 -5.15 3.41 11.81
C ARG A 208 -5.69 4.75 11.32
N HIS A 209 -6.26 4.79 10.13
CA HIS A 209 -6.84 6.01 9.58
C HIS A 209 -7.97 6.57 10.45
N ILE A 210 -8.92 5.72 10.86
CA ILE A 210 -10.04 6.14 11.72
C ILE A 210 -9.51 6.64 13.07
N LYS A 211 -8.48 6.00 13.62
CA LYS A 211 -7.85 6.44 14.87
C LYS A 211 -7.18 7.81 14.74
N ASP A 212 -6.48 8.07 13.63
CA ASP A 212 -5.67 9.28 13.45
C ASP A 212 -6.48 10.47 12.91
N TYR A 213 -7.50 10.22 12.07
CA TYR A 213 -8.25 11.25 11.35
C TYR A 213 -9.77 11.25 11.63
N GLY A 214 -10.29 10.19 12.26
CA GLY A 214 -11.73 10.02 12.45
C GLY A 214 -12.43 9.45 11.21
N LEU A 215 -13.76 9.35 11.29
CA LEU A 215 -14.60 9.11 10.11
C LEU A 215 -14.83 10.43 9.37
N PRO A 216 -15.09 10.41 8.05
CA PRO A 216 -15.51 11.60 7.33
C PRO A 216 -16.74 12.18 8.03
N GLN A 217 -16.66 13.44 8.45
CA GLN A 217 -17.88 14.17 8.83
C GLN A 217 -18.61 14.47 7.54
N GLU A 218 -19.81 13.91 7.35
CA GLU A 218 -20.70 14.39 6.28
C GLU A 218 -20.93 15.89 6.51
N GLY A 219 -20.32 16.71 5.67
CA GLY A 219 -20.56 18.14 5.68
C GLY A 219 -22.00 18.41 5.27
N GLY A 220 -22.88 18.66 6.24
CA GLY A 220 -24.20 19.25 6.03
C GLY A 220 -25.31 18.62 6.87
N MET A 221 -26.20 19.45 7.41
CA MET A 221 -27.51 19.01 7.90
C MET A 221 -28.23 18.23 6.79
N SER A 222 -28.46 16.94 7.01
CA SER A 222 -29.34 16.14 6.16
C SER A 222 -30.80 16.54 6.43
N ILE A 223 -31.36 17.40 5.58
CA ILE A 223 -32.81 17.54 5.43
C ILE A 223 -33.24 16.47 4.43
N THR A 224 -33.66 15.32 4.95
CA THR A 224 -34.18 14.22 4.14
C THR A 224 -35.50 14.64 3.47
N THR A 225 -35.50 14.76 2.15
CA THR A 225 -36.70 14.57 1.33
C THR A 225 -36.44 13.42 0.37
N ASP A 226 -37.06 12.28 0.66
CA ASP A 226 -36.91 11.03 -0.05
C ASP A 226 -37.32 11.14 -1.53
N ARG A 227 -36.50 10.57 -2.43
CA ARG A 227 -36.95 9.67 -3.52
C ARG A 227 -35.88 9.02 -4.42
N TYR A 228 -34.59 9.14 -4.12
CA TYR A 228 -33.52 8.40 -4.83
C TYR A 228 -32.50 7.72 -3.89
N ALA A 229 -32.94 7.30 -2.70
CA ALA A 229 -32.14 6.55 -1.75
C ALA A 229 -32.26 5.04 -2.01
N THR A 230 -31.70 4.57 -3.11
CA THR A 230 -31.42 3.13 -3.29
C THR A 230 -29.94 2.99 -3.65
N GLU A 231 -29.20 2.33 -2.75
CA GLU A 231 -27.82 1.82 -2.90
C GLU A 231 -26.61 2.71 -2.53
N ARG A 232 -26.76 3.92 -1.98
CA ARG A 232 -25.60 4.68 -1.43
C ARG A 232 -25.45 4.69 0.09
N ASN A 233 -26.39 4.12 0.83
CA ASN A 233 -26.31 3.99 2.28
C ASN A 233 -26.46 2.52 2.70
N SER A 234 -25.33 1.86 2.94
CA SER A 234 -25.27 0.72 3.85
C SER A 234 -23.94 0.73 4.59
N PRO A 235 -23.99 0.52 5.91
CA PRO A 235 -23.06 1.08 6.87
C PRO A 235 -21.69 0.47 6.63
N ILE A 236 -20.69 1.32 6.40
CA ILE A 236 -19.34 1.01 6.85
C ILE A 236 -19.52 0.74 8.34
N SER A 237 -19.65 -0.53 8.74
CA SER A 237 -19.46 -0.92 10.13
C SER A 237 -18.00 -0.61 10.41
N SER A 238 -17.76 0.64 10.76
CA SER A 238 -16.48 1.27 11.08
C SER A 238 -15.80 0.63 12.28
N HIS A 239 -16.27 -0.54 12.73
CA HIS A 239 -15.79 -1.31 13.87
C HIS A 239 -15.56 -2.79 13.54
N ASN A 240 -15.92 -3.27 12.35
CA ASN A 240 -15.68 -4.66 11.95
C ASN A 240 -14.25 -4.92 11.45
N TYR A 241 -13.39 -3.89 11.33
CA TYR A 241 -12.00 -4.09 10.93
C TYR A 241 -11.29 -5.07 11.86
N TYR A 242 -11.60 -5.04 13.16
CA TYR A 242 -11.00 -5.93 14.15
C TYR A 242 -11.30 -7.40 13.84
N SER A 243 -12.58 -7.72 13.63
CA SER A 243 -13.04 -9.10 13.40
C SER A 243 -12.63 -9.62 12.02
N ARG A 244 -12.65 -8.77 10.99
CA ARG A 244 -12.19 -9.14 9.64
C ARG A 244 -10.69 -9.38 9.60
N GLY A 245 -9.90 -8.53 10.26
CA GLY A 245 -8.45 -8.68 10.29
C GLY A 245 -8.01 -9.87 11.13
N SER A 246 -8.68 -10.14 12.27
CA SER A 246 -8.39 -11.34 13.05
C SER A 246 -8.77 -12.63 12.30
N ALA A 247 -9.90 -12.64 11.58
CA ALA A 247 -10.29 -13.77 10.74
C ALA A 247 -9.27 -14.04 9.62
N ALA A 248 -8.77 -12.99 8.97
CA ALA A 248 -7.72 -13.11 7.97
C ALA A 248 -6.41 -13.65 8.56
N LEU A 249 -5.98 -13.15 9.72
CA LEU A 249 -4.76 -13.65 10.38
C LEU A 249 -4.92 -15.09 10.92
N GLN A 250 -6.12 -15.50 11.32
CA GLN A 250 -6.41 -16.91 11.63
C GLN A 250 -6.25 -17.80 10.38
N LYS A 251 -6.67 -17.33 9.20
CA LYS A 251 -6.41 -18.03 7.94
C LYS A 251 -4.92 -18.09 7.59
N VAL A 252 -4.14 -17.05 7.92
CA VAL A 252 -2.67 -17.09 7.80
C VAL A 252 -2.09 -18.21 8.66
N VAL A 253 -2.46 -18.30 9.94
CA VAL A 253 -2.02 -19.38 10.85
C VAL A 253 -2.41 -20.75 10.30
N LYS A 254 -3.66 -20.91 9.85
CA LYS A 254 -4.13 -22.18 9.29
C LYS A 254 -3.32 -22.59 8.06
N ALA A 255 -3.10 -21.66 7.13
CA ALA A 255 -2.34 -21.93 5.91
C ALA A 255 -0.87 -22.29 6.21
N THR A 256 -0.19 -21.60 7.13
CA THR A 256 1.20 -21.95 7.48
C THR A 256 1.32 -23.30 8.18
N MET A 257 0.27 -23.76 8.88
CA MET A 257 0.22 -25.11 9.48
C MET A 257 -0.04 -26.22 8.45
N GLU A 258 -0.73 -25.94 7.34
CA GLU A 258 -1.07 -26.93 6.31
C GLU A 258 -0.01 -27.03 5.18
N GLN A 259 0.99 -26.15 5.17
CA GLN A 259 2.08 -26.15 4.18
C GLN A 259 2.98 -27.39 4.27
N SER A 260 3.40 -27.87 3.10
CA SER A 260 4.37 -28.96 2.95
C SER A 260 5.46 -28.57 1.94
N PRO A 261 6.75 -28.50 2.35
CA PRO A 261 7.26 -28.80 3.68
C PRO A 261 6.89 -27.72 4.72
N SER A 262 6.64 -28.16 5.96
CA SER A 262 6.31 -27.27 7.08
C SER A 262 7.51 -26.41 7.47
N VAL A 263 7.30 -25.08 7.51
CA VAL A 263 8.30 -24.11 7.99
C VAL A 263 7.91 -23.65 9.39
N MET A 264 8.54 -24.22 10.42
CA MET A 264 8.21 -23.96 11.83
C MET A 264 8.27 -22.47 12.19
N MET A 265 9.24 -21.73 11.64
CA MET A 265 9.38 -20.30 11.89
C MET A 265 8.16 -19.49 11.39
N ASP A 266 7.62 -19.84 10.23
CA ASP A 266 6.44 -19.16 9.66
C ASP A 266 5.19 -19.43 10.51
N GLN A 267 5.08 -20.61 11.11
CA GLN A 267 3.99 -20.95 12.04
C GLN A 267 4.08 -20.14 13.32
N ILE A 268 5.27 -20.11 13.94
CA ILE A 268 5.53 -19.32 15.17
C ILE A 268 5.24 -17.84 14.92
N GLU A 269 5.75 -17.29 13.81
CA GLU A 269 5.56 -15.88 13.50
C GLU A 269 4.11 -15.56 13.16
N ALA A 270 3.39 -16.42 12.44
CA ALA A 270 1.95 -16.24 12.16
C ALA A 270 1.13 -16.20 13.46
N VAL A 271 1.39 -17.11 14.40
CA VAL A 271 0.69 -17.16 15.69
C VAL A 271 1.03 -15.93 16.56
N ALA A 272 2.32 -15.54 16.60
CA ALA A 272 2.74 -14.35 17.33
C ALA A 272 2.14 -13.06 16.72
N ASN A 273 2.08 -12.94 15.40
CA ASN A 273 1.44 -11.80 14.72
C ASN A 273 -0.07 -11.77 14.98
N LEU A 274 -0.75 -12.91 15.13
CA LEU A 274 -2.14 -12.95 15.58
C LEU A 274 -2.29 -12.43 17.03
N GLY A 275 -1.33 -12.77 17.91
CA GLY A 275 -1.25 -12.20 19.26
C GLY A 275 -1.06 -10.68 19.25
N ASP A 276 -0.19 -10.17 18.37
CA ASP A 276 0.03 -8.74 18.17
C ASP A 276 -1.25 -8.02 17.75
N TRP A 277 -2.02 -8.61 16.83
CA TRP A 277 -3.32 -8.08 16.41
C TRP A 277 -4.26 -7.93 17.61
N TYR A 278 -4.41 -8.98 18.41
CA TYR A 278 -5.24 -8.92 19.61
C TYR A 278 -4.74 -7.86 20.60
N LEU A 279 -3.43 -7.72 20.77
CA LEU A 279 -2.83 -6.76 21.69
C LEU A 279 -3.18 -5.31 21.29
N ILE A 280 -3.01 -4.95 20.02
CA ILE A 280 -3.24 -3.57 19.55
C ILE A 280 -4.72 -3.16 19.62
N PHE A 281 -5.64 -4.12 19.56
CA PHE A 281 -7.08 -3.92 19.72
C PHE A 281 -7.58 -4.15 21.15
N GLY A 282 -6.68 -4.24 22.13
CA GLY A 282 -7.02 -4.31 23.57
C GLY A 282 -7.54 -5.68 24.03
N GLN A 283 -7.43 -6.72 23.20
CA GLN A 283 -7.93 -8.06 23.48
C GLN A 283 -6.88 -8.89 24.23
N VAL A 284 -6.55 -8.45 25.45
CA VAL A 284 -5.43 -9.00 26.25
C VAL A 284 -5.53 -10.51 26.45
N GLY A 285 -6.73 -11.04 26.76
CA GLY A 285 -6.91 -12.48 26.95
C GLY A 285 -6.64 -13.30 25.68
N SER A 286 -7.07 -12.80 24.52
CA SER A 286 -6.79 -13.44 23.23
C SER A 286 -5.32 -13.32 22.85
N ALA A 287 -4.67 -12.18 23.13
CA ALA A 287 -3.25 -11.98 22.93
C ALA A 287 -2.42 -12.95 23.76
N THR A 288 -2.72 -13.10 25.07
CA THR A 288 -2.03 -14.06 25.95
C THR A 288 -2.17 -15.50 25.45
N LYS A 289 -3.36 -15.90 24.99
CA LYS A 289 -3.58 -17.25 24.42
C LYS A 289 -2.74 -17.48 23.16
N ALA A 290 -2.75 -16.51 22.23
CA ALA A 290 -1.96 -16.61 21.00
C ALA A 290 -0.45 -16.65 21.31
N TYR A 291 0.06 -15.79 22.19
CA TYR A 291 1.47 -15.82 22.58
C TYR A 291 1.87 -17.10 23.33
N SER A 292 0.98 -17.66 24.16
CA SER A 292 1.22 -18.96 24.80
C SER A 292 1.39 -20.06 23.75
N LEU A 293 0.51 -20.11 22.74
CA LEU A 293 0.62 -21.07 21.65
C LEU A 293 1.91 -20.87 20.83
N ALA A 294 2.33 -19.63 20.58
CA ALA A 294 3.60 -19.36 19.92
C ALA A 294 4.80 -19.87 20.76
N ASP A 295 4.80 -19.64 22.08
CA ASP A 295 5.85 -20.13 22.98
C ASP A 295 5.87 -21.67 23.11
N GLU A 296 4.71 -22.32 23.03
CA GLU A 296 4.61 -23.79 22.94
C GLU A 296 5.27 -24.31 21.65
N LEU A 297 4.99 -23.70 20.50
CA LEU A 297 5.64 -24.04 19.22
C LEU A 297 7.15 -23.80 19.26
N ILE A 298 7.59 -22.72 19.90
CA ILE A 298 9.02 -22.43 20.13
C ILE A 298 9.66 -23.53 20.99
N SER A 299 8.98 -23.98 22.04
CA SER A 299 9.52 -24.95 23.00
C SER A 299 9.82 -26.33 22.39
N VAL A 300 9.14 -26.69 21.30
CA VAL A 300 9.35 -27.95 20.56
C VAL A 300 10.23 -27.80 19.32
N SER A 301 10.79 -26.60 19.09
CA SER A 301 11.68 -26.31 17.96
C SER A 301 13.13 -26.72 18.24
N SER A 302 14.01 -26.65 17.23
CA SER A 302 15.42 -27.02 17.35
C SER A 302 16.25 -26.06 18.22
N GLU A 303 15.88 -24.77 18.26
CA GLU A 303 16.61 -23.73 18.99
C GLU A 303 15.67 -22.81 19.81
N PRO A 304 14.99 -23.34 20.85
CA PRO A 304 13.92 -22.62 21.53
C PRO A 304 14.34 -21.27 22.12
N GLU A 305 15.50 -21.18 22.78
CA GLU A 305 15.94 -19.92 23.40
C GLU A 305 16.30 -18.83 22.39
N LEU A 306 16.95 -19.20 21.28
CA LEU A 306 17.28 -18.28 20.20
C LEU A 306 16.01 -17.76 19.54
N ILE A 307 15.07 -18.65 19.23
CA ILE A 307 13.80 -18.28 18.60
C ILE A 307 12.94 -17.47 19.58
N ARG A 308 12.88 -17.82 20.87
CA ARG A 308 12.18 -17.03 21.89
C ARG A 308 12.74 -15.62 21.99
N ASN A 309 14.06 -15.47 21.98
CA ASN A 309 14.70 -14.15 21.97
C ASN A 309 14.34 -13.36 20.71
N ASN A 310 14.35 -13.99 19.53
CA ASN A 310 13.97 -13.35 18.27
C ASN A 310 12.49 -12.90 18.27
N ILE A 311 11.59 -13.76 18.75
CA ILE A 311 10.14 -13.52 18.69
C ILE A 311 9.66 -12.57 19.79
N PHE A 312 10.15 -12.71 21.03
CA PHE A 312 9.66 -11.98 22.21
C PHE A 312 10.72 -11.11 22.91
N GLY A 313 12.01 -11.30 22.65
CA GLY A 313 13.10 -10.54 23.30
C GLY A 313 13.45 -9.22 22.59
N MET A 314 13.22 -9.14 21.28
CA MET A 314 13.67 -7.99 20.46
C MET A 314 12.76 -6.76 20.51
N GLY A 315 11.55 -6.86 21.06
CA GLY A 315 10.59 -5.75 21.00
C GLY A 315 10.24 -5.33 19.60
N LYS A 316 9.73 -6.27 18.80
CA LYS A 316 9.26 -5.99 17.44
C LYS A 316 8.17 -4.91 17.47
N ILE A 317 8.33 -3.84 16.68
CA ILE A 317 7.25 -2.88 16.44
C ILE A 317 6.09 -3.61 15.76
N ILE A 318 4.90 -3.49 16.33
CA ILE A 318 3.68 -4.05 15.76
C ILE A 318 3.18 -3.10 14.68
N ASN A 319 3.46 -3.44 13.43
CA ASN A 319 2.95 -2.78 12.25
C ASN A 319 2.49 -3.82 11.22
N PHE A 320 1.27 -3.67 10.72
CA PHE A 320 0.68 -4.54 9.70
C PHE A 320 0.59 -3.87 8.32
N ASP A 321 1.04 -2.62 8.22
CA ASP A 321 1.34 -2.05 6.90
C ASP A 321 2.48 -2.87 6.26
N GLU A 322 2.65 -2.79 4.92
CA GLU A 322 3.90 -3.27 4.30
C GLU A 322 5.08 -2.70 5.09
N PRO A 323 6.23 -3.42 5.18
CA PRO A 323 7.39 -2.95 5.90
C PRO A 323 7.60 -1.52 5.44
N SER A 324 7.26 -0.61 6.34
CA SER A 324 7.42 0.80 6.10
C SER A 324 8.88 0.90 5.72
N LYS A 325 9.20 1.83 4.82
CA LYS A 325 10.53 2.44 4.86
C LYS A 325 10.70 3.21 6.19
N ASP A 326 10.23 2.67 7.32
CA ASP A 326 10.71 2.94 8.67
C ASP A 326 12.16 2.42 8.66
N GLY A 327 13.03 3.16 7.96
CA GLY A 327 14.46 3.24 8.12
C GLY A 327 15.28 1.97 8.33
N PHE A 328 14.88 0.78 7.88
CA PHE A 328 15.86 -0.29 7.63
C PHE A 328 16.29 -0.23 6.17
N LEU A 329 16.80 0.94 5.76
CA LEU A 329 17.62 0.99 4.55
C LEU A 329 18.99 0.47 4.98
N ASN A 330 19.33 -0.72 4.50
CA ASN A 330 20.71 -1.22 4.39
C ASN A 330 21.49 -0.33 3.40
N ASP A 331 21.54 0.97 3.65
CA ASP A 331 22.42 1.90 2.98
C ASP A 331 23.61 2.08 3.93
N ASP A 332 24.83 1.85 3.45
CA ASP A 332 26.12 1.91 4.16
C ASP A 332 26.46 3.33 4.68
N ARG A 333 25.47 4.05 5.21
CA ARG A 333 25.57 5.38 5.82
C ARG A 333 25.39 5.26 7.32
N ASP A 334 26.43 4.70 7.92
CA ASP A 334 26.61 4.35 9.33
C ASP A 334 26.75 5.56 10.29
N PHE A 335 26.21 6.74 9.95
CA PHE A 335 26.61 7.99 10.62
C PHE A 335 25.54 8.73 11.44
N ASN A 336 24.26 8.30 11.47
CA ASN A 336 23.20 9.04 12.21
C ASN A 336 22.22 8.12 12.97
N LEU A 337 22.67 6.97 13.49
CA LEU A 337 21.84 6.12 14.34
C LEU A 337 21.85 6.64 15.79
N ILE A 338 20.66 6.89 16.34
CA ILE A 338 20.48 7.27 17.73
C ILE A 338 20.07 6.05 18.54
N ASP A 339 20.73 5.85 19.67
CA ASP A 339 20.30 4.86 20.65
C ASP A 339 19.09 5.41 21.41
N VAL A 340 17.94 4.75 21.23
CA VAL A 340 16.72 5.04 21.97
C VAL A 340 16.48 3.91 22.96
N SER A 341 16.50 4.23 24.25
CA SER A 341 16.11 3.31 25.30
C SER A 341 14.65 3.55 25.68
N MET A 342 13.92 2.48 25.99
CA MET A 342 12.54 2.56 26.45
C MET A 342 12.13 1.30 27.21
N THR A 343 11.18 1.46 28.13
CA THR A 343 10.51 0.33 28.75
C THR A 343 9.29 -0.05 27.92
N ILE A 344 9.28 -1.25 27.35
CA ILE A 344 8.08 -1.81 26.73
C ILE A 344 7.24 -2.44 27.83
N SER A 345 6.03 -1.91 28.03
CA SER A 345 5.07 -2.44 29.02
C SER A 345 4.46 -3.78 28.58
N ARG A 346 3.81 -4.48 29.52
CA ARG A 346 3.03 -5.71 29.26
C ARG A 346 1.92 -5.57 28.20
N SER A 347 1.49 -4.34 27.89
CA SER A 347 0.48 -4.02 26.86
C SER A 347 1.10 -3.49 25.56
N GLY A 348 2.43 -3.55 25.45
CA GLY A 348 3.17 -3.11 24.28
C GLY A 348 3.32 -1.59 24.13
N SER A 349 2.88 -0.78 25.11
CA SER A 349 3.21 0.66 25.11
C SER A 349 4.68 0.88 25.41
N ALA A 350 5.32 1.80 24.67
CA ALA A 350 6.61 2.38 25.04
C ALA A 350 6.46 3.41 26.16
N LEU A 351 7.21 3.21 27.24
CA LEU A 351 7.29 4.05 28.44
C LEU A 351 8.75 4.46 28.66
N ASP A 352 8.97 5.47 29.50
CA ASP A 352 10.31 5.88 29.96
C ASP A 352 11.33 5.99 28.81
N ILE A 353 10.90 6.63 27.73
CA ILE A 353 11.73 6.78 26.52
C ILE A 353 12.88 7.73 26.85
N GLU A 354 14.12 7.30 26.65
CA GLU A 354 15.31 8.14 26.74
C GLU A 354 16.07 8.08 25.41
N ILE A 355 16.67 9.21 25.04
CA ILE A 355 17.31 9.41 23.74
C ILE A 355 18.72 9.91 24.05
N ASP A 356 19.73 9.17 23.58
CA ASP A 356 21.13 9.57 23.75
C ASP A 356 21.43 10.79 22.87
N LYS A 357 21.55 11.96 23.53
CA LYS A 357 21.83 13.25 22.86
C LYS A 357 23.29 13.41 22.48
N GLU A 358 24.21 12.73 23.17
CA GLU A 358 25.64 13.04 23.10
C GLU A 358 26.27 12.60 21.77
N LYS A 359 25.66 11.61 21.10
CA LYS A 359 26.21 11.02 19.87
C LYS A 359 25.83 11.75 18.59
N ASN A 360 24.76 12.58 18.58
CA ASN A 360 24.12 12.99 17.32
C ASN A 360 23.65 14.47 17.24
N ASP A 361 24.09 15.37 18.14
CA ASP A 361 23.74 16.81 18.12
C ASP A 361 22.24 17.10 17.91
N LEU A 362 21.38 16.38 18.65
CA LEU A 362 19.92 16.44 18.49
C LEU A 362 19.31 17.71 19.10
N THR A 363 18.37 18.33 18.38
CA THR A 363 17.57 19.41 18.95
C THR A 363 16.47 18.87 19.88
N ASP A 364 15.97 19.72 20.78
CA ASP A 364 14.84 19.36 21.64
C ASP A 364 13.55 19.07 20.83
N ASP A 365 13.43 19.66 19.64
CA ASP A 365 12.33 19.41 18.72
C ASP A 365 12.42 18.01 18.10
N ASP A 366 13.62 17.56 17.71
CA ASP A 366 13.86 16.19 17.23
C ASP A 366 13.52 15.16 18.32
N GLU A 367 13.93 15.42 19.56
CA GLU A 367 13.62 14.59 20.71
C GLU A 367 12.09 14.48 20.92
N ARG A 368 11.38 15.61 20.86
CA ARG A 368 9.92 15.66 20.99
C ARG A 368 9.23 14.85 19.90
N VAL A 369 9.71 14.94 18.65
CA VAL A 369 9.19 14.17 17.52
C VAL A 369 9.41 12.67 17.74
N LEU A 370 10.62 12.25 18.12
CA LEU A 370 10.95 10.85 18.41
C LEU A 370 10.12 10.28 19.56
N ARG A 371 10.00 11.01 20.67
CA ARG A 371 9.15 10.61 21.80
C ARG A 371 7.69 10.44 21.36
N LYS A 372 7.17 11.35 20.54
CA LYS A 372 5.79 11.26 20.01
C LYS A 372 5.64 10.06 19.06
N TYR A 373 6.64 9.79 18.23
CA TYR A 373 6.70 8.66 17.29
C TYR A 373 6.58 7.33 18.04
N PHE A 374 7.37 7.11 19.08
CA PHE A 374 7.38 5.87 19.84
C PHE A 374 6.16 5.73 20.76
N LYS A 375 5.70 6.81 21.41
CA LYS A 375 4.48 6.79 22.24
C LYS A 375 3.22 6.36 21.47
N LYS A 376 3.15 6.64 20.17
CA LYS A 376 2.01 6.28 19.32
C LYS A 376 2.04 4.82 18.87
N ARG A 377 3.20 4.17 18.91
CA ARG A 377 3.41 2.79 18.43
C ARG A 377 3.17 1.77 19.53
N ARG A 378 2.99 0.54 19.08
CA ARG A 378 2.89 -0.65 19.92
C ARG A 378 4.01 -1.59 19.58
N PHE A 379 4.53 -2.25 20.59
CA PHE A 379 5.63 -3.19 20.53
C PHE A 379 5.15 -4.53 21.05
N ARG A 380 5.65 -5.61 20.47
CA ARG A 380 5.45 -6.93 21.05
C ARG A 380 6.19 -6.99 22.39
N PRO A 381 5.48 -7.25 23.50
CA PRO A 381 6.11 -7.35 24.81
C PRO A 381 6.90 -8.64 24.93
N SER A 382 7.78 -8.71 25.93
CA SER A 382 8.36 -9.98 26.36
C SER A 382 7.26 -10.93 26.84
N PHE A 383 7.49 -12.23 26.71
CA PHE A 383 6.56 -13.26 27.12
C PHE A 383 7.29 -14.35 27.90
N SER A 384 6.85 -14.61 29.13
CA SER A 384 7.38 -15.67 29.99
C SER A 384 6.35 -16.08 31.03
N ASP A 385 6.43 -17.33 31.51
CA ASP A 385 5.48 -17.93 32.47
C ASP A 385 4.01 -17.80 32.04
N GLY A 386 3.74 -17.92 30.73
CA GLY A 386 2.40 -17.81 30.16
C GLY A 386 1.78 -16.40 30.23
N LYS A 387 2.57 -15.35 30.46
CA LYS A 387 2.09 -13.96 30.57
C LYS A 387 3.02 -12.97 29.87
N THR A 388 2.44 -11.86 29.40
CA THR A 388 3.25 -10.74 28.90
C THR A 388 3.97 -10.04 30.05
N ARG A 389 5.24 -9.71 29.83
CA ARG A 389 6.12 -9.03 30.78
C ARG A 389 6.59 -7.70 30.18
N SER A 390 6.91 -6.77 31.08
CA SER A 390 7.65 -5.59 30.65
C SER A 390 9.09 -5.96 30.35
N MET A 391 9.74 -5.23 29.45
CA MET A 391 11.15 -5.40 29.13
C MET A 391 11.81 -4.07 28.82
N GLN A 392 13.13 -4.01 29.02
CA GLN A 392 13.95 -2.91 28.53
C GLN A 392 14.30 -3.16 27.07
N LEU A 393 14.14 -2.13 26.24
CA LEU A 393 14.50 -2.15 24.84
C LEU A 393 15.49 -1.01 24.57
N ILE A 394 16.59 -1.34 23.91
CA ILE A 394 17.52 -0.37 23.33
C ILE A 394 17.50 -0.62 21.84
N LEU A 395 17.10 0.39 21.06
CA LEU A 395 16.96 0.29 19.62
C LEU A 395 17.78 1.39 18.94
N PRO A 396 18.67 1.05 17.99
CA PRO A 396 19.28 2.04 17.11
C PRO A 396 18.21 2.54 16.12
N TYR A 397 18.05 3.86 15.99
CA TYR A 397 17.00 4.45 15.15
C TYR A 397 17.54 5.64 14.35
N TYR A 398 17.15 5.72 13.08
CA TYR A 398 17.45 6.89 12.25
C TYR A 398 16.52 8.04 12.62
N LEU A 399 17.05 9.26 12.69
CA LEU A 399 16.21 10.46 12.73
C LEU A 399 15.18 10.39 11.59
N PRO A 400 13.86 10.40 11.89
CA PRO A 400 12.89 10.58 10.84
C PRO A 400 13.20 11.95 10.22
N LYS A 401 13.35 12.02 8.89
CA LYS A 401 13.27 13.31 8.22
C LYS A 401 11.92 13.90 8.65
N VAL A 402 11.95 15.01 9.38
CA VAL A 402 10.75 15.75 9.71
C VAL A 402 10.16 16.15 8.35
N GLU A 403 9.12 15.45 7.92
CA GLU A 403 8.29 15.92 6.81
C GLU A 403 7.70 17.24 7.28
N ALA A 404 8.14 18.31 6.61
CA ALA A 404 7.69 19.68 6.83
C ALA A 404 6.23 19.87 6.42
#